data_AF-A0A074WIN0-F1
#
_entry.id   AF-A0A074WIN0-F1
#
_cell.length_a   1.000
_cell.length_b   1.000
_cell.length_c   1.000
_cell.angle_alpha   90.00
_cell.angle_beta   90.00
_cell.angle_gamma   90.00
#
_symmetry.space_group_name_H-M   'P 1'
#
loop_
_entity.id
_entity.type
_entity.pdbx_description
1 polymer ?
#
loop_
_entity_poly.entity_id
_entity_poly.type
_entity_poly.pdbx_seq_one_letter_code
_entity_poly.pdbx_strand_id
1 'polypeptide(L)'
;APFRLLALGDPQLEGDTSLPDPNAPLFPGLIGLRNRLWTEPLDVAARLLRRTVKDMVTTDLPRLLQAHRKRLDLLGNDYYLAHIYRATRWWTQPTHVSVLGDLLGSQWITDHEFDRRANRFWNRVFVDAHPWKNSAHEQESEHVAAWDFVDKVRASQTPALLNVAGNHDIGYAGDIDQHRIDRFERSFGKVNWRIRIPLSDSSSNLTAELHLVNLNSMNLDNPAWNQHLYHETHFYLDSVINDTNTRNPQDAVILLTHVPLYKPAGVCVDPPFFSYFEPHHGGGIREQNHLSRQSSEKILSGLFGSKRAGIVLNGHDHEGCDTWHDYSEADQAQWNSTSFSALNATTHGIREVTVRSMMGDYGGNAGLLSAWFDDIHGVWKFKYATCSLGKQHIWWAIHIVDIVVVILGISSGLL
;
A
#
# COMPACT_ATOMS: atom_id res chain seq x y z
N ALA A 1 -21.68 -11.76 -2.85
CA ALA A 1 -21.91 -10.34 -2.54
C ALA A 1 -21.84 -9.52 -3.82
N PRO A 2 -22.71 -8.51 -4.00
CA PRO A 2 -22.71 -7.67 -5.19
C PRO A 2 -21.42 -6.87 -5.34
N PHE A 3 -20.89 -6.33 -4.24
CA PHE A 3 -19.60 -5.65 -4.17
C PHE A 3 -18.53 -6.57 -3.56
N ARG A 4 -17.36 -6.60 -4.18
CA ARG A 4 -16.18 -7.38 -3.77
C ARG A 4 -14.90 -6.59 -4.04
N LEU A 5 -14.17 -6.23 -3.00
CA LEU A 5 -12.91 -5.48 -3.09
C LEU A 5 -11.74 -6.38 -2.68
N LEU A 6 -10.82 -6.60 -3.61
CA LEU A 6 -9.51 -7.20 -3.31
C LEU A 6 -8.57 -6.09 -2.86
N ALA A 7 -8.15 -6.13 -1.60
CA ALA A 7 -7.26 -5.18 -0.97
C ALA A 7 -5.85 -5.77 -0.83
N LEU A 8 -4.83 -4.99 -1.20
CA LEU A 8 -3.42 -5.38 -1.15
C LEU A 8 -2.65 -4.33 -0.33
N GLY A 9 -2.01 -4.74 0.75
CA GLY A 9 -1.22 -3.84 1.61
C GLY A 9 0.26 -3.85 1.25
N ASP A 10 0.86 -2.66 1.16
CA ASP A 10 2.31 -2.43 1.24
C ASP A 10 3.16 -3.31 0.30
N PRO A 11 3.01 -3.22 -1.03
CA PRO A 11 3.87 -3.93 -1.96
C PRO A 11 5.34 -3.46 -1.90
N GLN A 12 5.58 -2.20 -1.53
CA GLN A 12 6.89 -1.56 -1.35
C GLN A 12 7.89 -1.87 -2.46
N LEU A 13 7.60 -1.47 -3.70
CA LEU A 13 8.53 -1.69 -4.81
C LEU A 13 9.85 -0.95 -4.56
N GLU A 14 10.91 -1.71 -4.27
CA GLU A 14 12.28 -1.23 -4.16
C GLU A 14 12.95 -1.11 -5.55
N GLY A 15 14.06 -0.38 -5.63
CA GLY A 15 14.80 -0.17 -6.87
C GLY A 15 16.27 0.20 -6.64
N ASP A 16 16.87 0.92 -7.58
CA ASP A 16 18.32 1.09 -7.65
C ASP A 16 18.91 1.86 -6.45
N THR A 17 18.13 2.67 -5.76
CA THR A 17 18.60 3.34 -4.53
C THR A 17 18.86 2.36 -3.38
N SER A 18 18.37 1.10 -3.45
CA SER A 18 18.74 0.04 -2.52
C SER A 18 19.94 -0.81 -3.00
N LEU A 19 20.51 -0.50 -4.17
CA LEU A 19 21.72 -1.14 -4.69
C LEU A 19 22.98 -0.37 -4.24
N PRO A 20 24.15 -1.04 -4.18
CA PRO A 20 25.43 -0.36 -3.98
C PRO A 20 25.65 0.74 -5.04
N ASP A 21 26.31 1.83 -4.64
CA ASP A 21 26.58 2.99 -5.49
C ASP A 21 27.07 2.58 -6.90
N PRO A 22 26.32 2.90 -7.97
CA PRO A 22 26.66 2.51 -9.34
C PRO A 22 27.90 3.22 -9.86
N ASN A 23 28.31 4.34 -9.26
CA ASN A 23 29.50 5.09 -9.64
C ASN A 23 30.75 4.64 -8.88
N ALA A 24 30.60 3.76 -7.89
CA ALA A 24 31.75 3.21 -7.18
C ALA A 24 32.52 2.25 -8.11
N PRO A 25 33.85 2.37 -8.20
CA PRO A 25 34.63 1.46 -9.03
C PRO A 25 34.52 0.02 -8.55
N LEU A 26 34.32 -0.92 -9.49
CA LEU A 26 34.15 -2.35 -9.19
C LEU A 26 35.36 -2.95 -8.48
N PHE A 27 36.56 -2.50 -8.83
CA PHE A 27 37.82 -2.91 -8.22
C PHE A 27 38.69 -1.68 -7.96
N PRO A 28 38.47 -0.94 -6.85
CA PRO A 28 39.19 0.29 -6.56
C PRO A 28 40.71 0.08 -6.52
N GLY A 29 41.15 -1.09 -6.03
CA GLY A 29 42.56 -1.46 -5.93
C GLY A 29 43.28 -1.64 -7.26
N LEU A 30 42.56 -1.79 -8.38
CA LEU A 30 43.14 -1.88 -9.73
C LEU A 30 43.40 -0.49 -10.35
N ILE A 31 42.77 0.57 -9.83
CA ILE A 31 42.93 1.93 -10.35
C ILE A 31 44.36 2.40 -10.10
N GLY A 32 45.10 2.64 -11.18
CA GLY A 32 46.49 3.09 -11.11
C GLY A 32 47.48 2.02 -10.62
N LEU A 33 47.04 0.77 -10.42
CA LEU A 33 47.91 -0.33 -9.95
C LEU A 33 49.08 -0.54 -10.90
N ARG A 34 48.82 -0.56 -12.22
CA ARG A 34 49.87 -0.69 -13.24
C ARG A 34 50.98 0.33 -13.03
N ASN A 35 50.65 1.62 -12.98
CA ASN A 35 51.65 2.68 -12.82
C ASN A 35 52.45 2.49 -11.51
N ARG A 36 51.78 2.16 -10.40
CA ARG A 36 52.45 1.92 -9.11
C ARG A 36 53.37 0.71 -9.13
N LEU A 37 53.01 -0.36 -9.86
CA LEU A 37 53.87 -1.54 -10.02
C LEU A 37 55.14 -1.25 -10.84
N TRP A 38 55.12 -0.26 -11.75
CA TRP A 38 56.27 0.12 -12.56
C TRP A 38 57.19 1.15 -11.90
N THR A 39 56.69 1.90 -10.90
CA THR A 39 57.45 2.99 -10.24
C THR A 39 58.00 2.62 -8.87
N GLU A 40 57.39 1.65 -8.18
CA GLU A 40 57.76 1.28 -6.81
C GLU A 40 58.85 0.20 -6.75
N PRO A 41 59.67 0.17 -5.68
CA PRO A 41 60.59 -0.93 -5.42
C PRO A 41 59.89 -2.30 -5.39
N LEU A 42 60.59 -3.36 -5.80
CA LEU A 42 60.06 -4.73 -5.96
C LEU A 42 59.30 -5.25 -4.73
N ASP A 43 59.80 -4.98 -3.52
CA ASP A 43 59.18 -5.43 -2.27
C ASP A 43 57.89 -4.65 -1.96
N VAL A 44 57.84 -3.36 -2.29
CA VAL A 44 56.65 -2.51 -2.18
C VAL A 44 55.62 -2.94 -3.21
N ALA A 45 56.04 -3.15 -4.46
CA ALA A 45 55.19 -3.63 -5.56
C ALA A 45 54.56 -5.00 -5.23
N ALA A 46 55.34 -5.95 -4.69
CA ALA A 46 54.83 -7.26 -4.28
C ALA A 46 53.81 -7.16 -3.13
N ARG A 47 54.05 -6.29 -2.12
CA ARG A 47 53.09 -6.04 -1.03
C ARG A 47 51.81 -5.38 -1.54
N LEU A 48 51.92 -4.42 -2.45
CA LEU A 48 50.78 -3.76 -3.09
C LEU A 48 49.95 -4.76 -3.89
N LEU A 49 50.57 -5.58 -4.74
CA LEU A 49 49.88 -6.62 -5.50
C LEU A 49 49.16 -7.60 -4.58
N ARG A 50 49.82 -8.08 -3.51
CA ARG A 50 49.21 -8.99 -2.54
C ARG A 50 48.00 -8.36 -1.83
N ARG A 51 48.08 -7.07 -1.45
CA ARG A 51 46.94 -6.34 -0.86
C ARG A 51 45.81 -6.20 -1.85
N THR A 52 46.09 -5.75 -3.08
CA THR A 52 45.06 -5.61 -4.11
C THR A 52 44.36 -6.94 -4.42
N VAL A 53 45.10 -8.04 -4.54
CA VAL A 53 44.51 -9.37 -4.75
C VAL A 53 43.68 -9.79 -3.53
N LYS A 54 44.18 -9.54 -2.31
CA LYS A 54 43.43 -9.83 -1.09
C LYS A 54 42.11 -9.04 -1.07
N ASP A 55 42.16 -7.72 -1.27
CA ASP A 55 40.99 -6.84 -1.23
C ASP A 55 39.99 -7.19 -2.37
N MET A 56 40.49 -7.55 -3.55
CA MET A 56 39.68 -8.04 -4.66
C MET A 56 38.86 -9.28 -4.29
N VAL A 57 39.47 -10.23 -3.58
CA VAL A 57 38.82 -11.49 -3.19
C VAL A 57 37.96 -11.33 -1.95
N THR A 58 38.38 -10.56 -0.95
CA THR A 58 37.68 -10.45 0.34
C THR A 58 36.61 -9.36 0.37
N THR A 59 36.69 -8.37 -0.52
CA THR A 59 35.84 -7.17 -0.46
C THR A 59 35.12 -6.94 -1.78
N ASP A 60 35.85 -6.83 -2.90
CA ASP A 60 35.27 -6.40 -4.17
C ASP A 60 34.39 -7.49 -4.79
N LEU A 61 34.87 -8.74 -4.86
CA LEU A 61 34.11 -9.85 -5.41
C LEU A 61 32.84 -10.17 -4.59
N PRO A 62 32.86 -10.25 -3.24
CA PRO A 62 31.65 -10.38 -2.43
C PRO A 62 30.65 -9.23 -2.64
N ARG A 63 31.13 -7.98 -2.74
CA ARG A 63 30.27 -6.81 -3.00
C ARG A 63 29.59 -6.91 -4.37
N LEU A 64 30.33 -7.31 -5.41
CA LEU A 64 29.79 -7.55 -6.75
C LEU A 64 28.71 -8.65 -6.73
N LEU A 65 28.99 -9.78 -6.09
CA LEU A 65 28.04 -10.89 -5.97
C LEU A 65 26.79 -10.47 -5.19
N GLN A 66 26.95 -9.69 -4.12
CA GLN A 66 25.82 -9.15 -3.36
C GLN A 66 24.98 -8.18 -4.19
N ALA A 67 25.60 -7.33 -5.02
CA ALA A 67 24.89 -6.43 -5.91
C ALA A 67 24.06 -7.20 -6.96
N HIS A 68 24.63 -8.22 -7.58
CA HIS A 68 23.91 -9.07 -8.53
C HIS A 68 22.78 -9.86 -7.86
N ARG A 69 23.03 -10.41 -6.67
CA ARG A 69 22.00 -11.07 -5.86
C ARG A 69 20.85 -10.12 -5.55
N LYS A 70 21.12 -8.90 -5.05
CA LYS A 70 20.08 -7.93 -4.74
C LYS A 70 19.28 -7.54 -5.98
N ARG A 71 19.91 -7.39 -7.15
CA ARG A 71 19.19 -7.15 -8.43
C ARG A 71 18.26 -8.30 -8.80
N LEU A 72 18.69 -9.54 -8.61
CA LEU A 72 17.86 -10.72 -8.82
C LEU A 72 16.72 -10.78 -7.79
N ASP A 73 17.00 -10.47 -6.53
CA ASP A 73 16.00 -10.40 -5.46
C ASP A 73 14.92 -9.34 -5.79
N LEU A 74 15.30 -8.14 -6.26
CA LEU A 74 14.36 -7.11 -6.70
C LEU A 74 13.47 -7.58 -7.86
N LEU A 75 14.05 -8.29 -8.83
CA LEU A 75 13.29 -8.88 -9.94
C LEU A 75 12.31 -9.94 -9.45
N GLY A 76 12.77 -10.84 -8.57
CA GLY A 76 11.94 -11.89 -7.99
C GLY A 76 10.81 -11.34 -7.14
N ASN A 77 11.08 -10.31 -6.33
CA ASN A 77 10.07 -9.64 -5.51
C ASN A 77 8.93 -9.13 -6.39
N ASP A 78 9.22 -8.44 -7.50
CA ASP A 78 8.16 -7.99 -8.41
C ASP A 78 7.31 -9.13 -8.95
N TYR A 79 7.93 -10.24 -9.38
CA TYR A 79 7.20 -11.38 -9.92
C TYR A 79 6.45 -12.17 -8.85
N TYR A 80 6.95 -12.17 -7.62
CA TYR A 80 6.26 -12.74 -6.47
C TYR A 80 5.02 -11.90 -6.10
N LEU A 81 5.13 -10.57 -6.08
CA LEU A 81 3.98 -9.67 -5.93
C LEU A 81 2.96 -9.85 -7.08
N ALA A 82 3.45 -9.98 -8.32
CA ALA A 82 2.62 -10.26 -9.49
C ALA A 82 1.88 -11.60 -9.35
N HIS A 83 2.56 -12.63 -8.83
CA HIS A 83 1.97 -13.93 -8.55
C HIS A 83 0.84 -13.80 -7.53
N ILE A 84 1.04 -13.04 -6.45
CA ILE A 84 0.00 -12.80 -5.44
C ILE A 84 -1.23 -12.15 -6.06
N TYR A 85 -1.03 -11.05 -6.76
CA TYR A 85 -2.12 -10.32 -7.41
C TYR A 85 -2.88 -11.21 -8.41
N ARG A 86 -2.17 -11.90 -9.31
CA ARG A 86 -2.80 -12.73 -10.34
C ARG A 86 -3.57 -13.91 -9.76
N ALA A 87 -2.96 -14.63 -8.82
CA ALA A 87 -3.58 -15.80 -8.18
C ALA A 87 -4.83 -15.39 -7.37
N THR A 88 -4.73 -14.35 -6.55
CA THR A 88 -5.85 -13.87 -5.72
C THR A 88 -6.94 -13.26 -6.58
N ARG A 89 -6.63 -12.45 -7.60
CA ARG A 89 -7.62 -11.91 -8.53
C ARG A 89 -8.34 -13.02 -9.28
N TRP A 90 -7.61 -14.01 -9.80
CA TRP A 90 -8.20 -15.13 -10.53
C TRP A 90 -9.16 -15.95 -9.66
N TRP A 91 -8.73 -16.30 -8.44
CA TRP A 91 -9.52 -17.13 -7.53
C TRP A 91 -10.70 -16.38 -6.91
N THR A 92 -10.50 -15.11 -6.54
CA THR A 92 -11.52 -14.33 -5.85
C THR A 92 -12.46 -13.59 -6.79
N GLN A 93 -12.15 -13.39 -8.07
CA GLN A 93 -12.99 -12.64 -9.03
C GLN A 93 -13.60 -11.36 -8.41
N PRO A 94 -12.74 -10.41 -7.97
CA PRO A 94 -13.21 -9.21 -7.29
C PRO A 94 -13.84 -8.24 -8.29
N THR A 95 -14.76 -7.38 -7.82
CA THR A 95 -15.32 -6.28 -8.61
C THR A 95 -14.40 -5.05 -8.62
N HIS A 96 -13.62 -4.86 -7.56
CA HIS A 96 -12.72 -3.73 -7.37
C HIS A 96 -11.39 -4.25 -6.82
N VAL A 97 -10.30 -3.55 -7.11
CA VAL A 97 -8.98 -3.83 -6.53
C VAL A 97 -8.41 -2.53 -5.98
N SER A 98 -7.87 -2.58 -4.76
CA SER A 98 -7.20 -1.44 -4.13
C SER A 98 -5.83 -1.86 -3.60
N VAL A 99 -4.85 -0.98 -3.78
CA VAL A 99 -3.55 -1.06 -3.11
C VAL A 99 -3.55 -0.01 -2.00
N LEU A 100 -3.39 -0.44 -0.75
CA LEU A 100 -3.61 0.36 0.44
C LEU A 100 -2.35 1.11 0.89
N GLY A 101 -1.71 1.81 -0.04
CA GLY A 101 -0.50 2.61 0.20
C GLY A 101 0.79 1.82 0.13
N ASP A 102 1.89 2.56 0.26
CA ASP A 102 3.27 2.09 0.13
C ASP A 102 3.48 1.29 -1.16
N LEU A 103 3.02 1.88 -2.27
CA LEU A 103 3.19 1.32 -3.60
C LEU A 103 4.68 1.18 -3.94
N LEU A 104 5.44 2.20 -3.57
CA LEU A 104 6.89 2.27 -3.72
C LEU A 104 7.58 2.15 -2.36
N GLY A 105 8.81 1.64 -2.34
CA GLY A 105 9.55 1.44 -1.09
C GLY A 105 10.26 2.68 -0.51
N SER A 106 10.14 3.87 -1.12
CA SER A 106 10.74 5.10 -0.56
C SER A 106 10.25 6.37 -1.24
N GLN A 107 9.95 7.38 -0.43
CA GLN A 107 9.57 8.72 -0.84
C GLN A 107 10.78 9.59 -1.21
N TRP A 108 11.98 9.27 -0.69
CA TRP A 108 13.23 9.99 -0.93
C TRP A 108 13.97 9.46 -2.16
N ILE A 109 13.26 9.45 -3.30
CA ILE A 109 13.78 9.03 -4.60
C ILE A 109 13.64 10.13 -5.64
N THR A 110 14.56 10.14 -6.60
CA THR A 110 14.51 11.05 -7.76
C THR A 110 13.33 10.70 -8.67
N ASP A 111 12.89 11.65 -9.50
CA ASP A 111 11.79 11.42 -10.44
C ASP A 111 12.10 10.28 -11.43
N HIS A 112 13.35 10.16 -11.86
CA HIS A 112 13.77 9.05 -12.71
C HIS A 112 13.62 7.68 -12.01
N GLU A 113 13.97 7.59 -10.73
CA GLU A 113 13.78 6.35 -9.97
C GLU A 113 12.28 6.08 -9.71
N PHE A 114 11.51 7.12 -9.38
CA PHE A 114 10.06 7.05 -9.23
C PHE A 114 9.39 6.50 -10.49
N ASP A 115 9.70 7.07 -11.67
CA ASP A 115 9.12 6.66 -12.94
C ASP A 115 9.48 5.22 -13.30
N ARG A 116 10.72 4.77 -13.00
CA ARG A 116 11.14 3.38 -13.21
C ARG A 116 10.37 2.40 -12.32
N ARG A 117 10.14 2.75 -11.05
CA ARG A 117 9.37 1.90 -10.13
C ARG A 117 7.88 1.91 -10.49
N ALA A 118 7.32 3.06 -10.85
CA ALA A 118 5.94 3.17 -11.36
C ALA A 118 5.76 2.36 -12.65
N ASN A 119 6.74 2.36 -13.54
CA ASN A 119 6.71 1.51 -14.73
C ASN A 119 6.67 0.02 -14.36
N ARG A 120 7.49 -0.43 -13.40
CA ARG A 120 7.46 -1.82 -12.90
C ARG A 120 6.15 -2.17 -12.21
N PHE A 121 5.59 -1.25 -11.44
CA PHE A 121 4.29 -1.41 -10.79
C PHE A 121 3.22 -1.78 -11.83
N TRP A 122 3.07 -0.99 -12.89
CA TRP A 122 2.04 -1.20 -13.92
C TRP A 122 2.38 -2.31 -14.91
N ASN A 123 3.63 -2.43 -15.35
CA ASN A 123 3.99 -3.33 -16.46
C ASN A 123 4.56 -4.68 -16.00
N ARG A 124 4.73 -4.90 -14.70
CA ARG A 124 5.25 -6.16 -14.16
C ARG A 124 4.37 -6.73 -13.06
N VAL A 125 4.07 -5.94 -12.03
CA VAL A 125 3.29 -6.40 -10.86
C VAL A 125 1.80 -6.47 -11.21
N PHE A 126 1.24 -5.33 -11.63
CA PHE A 126 -0.18 -5.15 -11.92
C PHE A 126 -0.43 -5.04 -13.43
N VAL A 127 0.10 -6.00 -14.19
CA VAL A 127 -0.09 -6.07 -15.65
C VAL A 127 -1.57 -5.99 -16.01
N ASP A 128 -1.86 -5.28 -17.10
CA ASP A 128 -3.19 -4.93 -17.62
C ASP A 128 -3.98 -3.95 -16.75
N ALA A 129 -3.58 -3.70 -15.50
CA ALA A 129 -4.26 -2.72 -14.67
C ALA A 129 -3.88 -1.27 -15.06
N HIS A 130 -4.74 -0.32 -14.71
CA HIS A 130 -4.47 1.11 -14.91
C HIS A 130 -4.89 1.92 -13.68
N PRO A 131 -4.33 3.13 -13.47
CA PRO A 131 -4.81 4.00 -12.40
C PRO A 131 -6.28 4.33 -12.64
N TRP A 132 -7.09 4.31 -11.59
CA TRP A 132 -8.42 4.87 -11.67
C TRP A 132 -8.30 6.39 -11.88
N LYS A 133 -8.86 6.87 -12.99
CA LYS A 133 -8.95 8.29 -13.30
C LYS A 133 -10.40 8.69 -13.16
N ASN A 134 -10.69 9.62 -12.27
CA ASN A 134 -12.00 10.25 -12.22
C ASN A 134 -12.23 10.97 -13.56
N SER A 135 -12.98 10.38 -14.47
CA SER A 135 -13.16 10.89 -15.84
C SER A 135 -14.14 12.08 -15.93
N ALA A 136 -14.55 12.64 -14.79
CA ALA A 136 -15.35 13.85 -14.75
C ALA A 136 -14.46 15.05 -14.40
N HIS A 137 -14.11 15.83 -15.42
CA HIS A 137 -13.99 17.27 -15.23
C HIS A 137 -15.21 17.76 -14.44
N GLU A 138 -14.96 18.50 -13.35
CA GLU A 138 -15.83 19.55 -12.81
C GLU A 138 -17.33 19.38 -13.06
N GLN A 139 -17.96 18.40 -12.42
CA GLN A 139 -19.32 18.41 -11.90
C GLN A 139 -19.58 17.03 -11.33
N GLU A 140 -20.16 16.97 -10.13
CA GLU A 140 -20.72 15.74 -9.57
C GLU A 140 -21.77 15.20 -10.55
N SER A 141 -21.32 14.40 -11.51
CA SER A 141 -22.22 13.77 -12.45
C SER A 141 -22.95 12.66 -11.68
N GLU A 142 -24.23 12.91 -11.44
CA GLU A 142 -25.22 12.08 -10.74
C GLU A 142 -25.38 10.66 -11.27
N HIS A 143 -24.64 10.27 -12.31
CA HIS A 143 -24.65 8.93 -12.87
C HIS A 143 -23.23 8.60 -13.32
N VAL A 144 -22.44 7.96 -12.44
CA VAL A 144 -21.20 7.29 -12.86
C VAL A 144 -21.61 6.25 -13.88
N ALA A 145 -21.31 6.51 -15.15
CA ALA A 145 -21.60 5.62 -16.25
C ALA A 145 -21.09 4.21 -15.90
N ALA A 146 -22.00 3.25 -16.06
CA ALA A 146 -21.86 1.82 -15.87
C ALA A 146 -20.39 1.30 -15.85
N TRP A 147 -19.91 1.02 -14.63
CA TRP A 147 -18.93 -0.02 -14.30
C TRP A 147 -17.58 0.00 -15.05
N ASP A 148 -16.75 1.02 -14.79
CA ASP A 148 -15.28 0.98 -15.06
C ASP A 148 -14.52 0.07 -14.06
N PHE A 149 -15.26 -0.57 -13.16
CA PHE A 149 -14.78 -1.53 -12.17
C PHE A 149 -15.26 -2.92 -12.53
N VAL A 150 -14.33 -3.90 -12.56
CA VAL A 150 -14.47 -5.28 -13.03
C VAL A 150 -15.93 -5.72 -13.16
N ASP A 151 -16.49 -5.52 -14.35
CA ASP A 151 -17.88 -5.84 -14.66
C ASP A 151 -18.11 -7.36 -14.53
N LYS A 152 -19.26 -7.75 -13.98
CA LYS A 152 -19.65 -9.16 -13.84
C LYS A 152 -19.98 -9.82 -15.18
N VAL A 153 -20.27 -9.03 -16.21
CA VAL A 153 -20.60 -9.51 -17.56
C VAL A 153 -19.37 -9.46 -18.47
N ARG A 154 -18.52 -8.45 -18.30
CA ARG A 154 -17.20 -8.35 -18.93
C ARG A 154 -16.20 -7.92 -17.87
N ALA A 155 -15.67 -8.87 -17.10
CA ALA A 155 -14.54 -8.58 -16.23
C ALA A 155 -13.49 -7.92 -17.12
N SER A 156 -13.31 -6.60 -16.96
CA SER A 156 -12.37 -5.86 -17.79
C SER A 156 -11.07 -6.64 -17.72
N GLN A 157 -10.52 -7.01 -18.88
CA GLN A 157 -9.19 -7.62 -18.90
C GLN A 157 -8.18 -6.67 -18.22
N THR A 158 -8.51 -5.37 -18.15
CA THR A 158 -7.74 -4.28 -17.58
C THR A 158 -8.46 -3.61 -16.38
N PRO A 159 -8.28 -4.06 -15.13
CA PRO A 159 -8.97 -3.45 -13.98
C PRO A 159 -8.39 -2.09 -13.60
N ALA A 160 -9.24 -1.11 -13.30
CA ALA A 160 -8.83 0.11 -12.61
C ALA A 160 -8.38 -0.23 -11.17
N LEU A 161 -7.17 0.19 -10.77
CA LEU A 161 -6.73 0.11 -9.38
C LEU A 161 -7.10 1.39 -8.63
N LEU A 162 -7.69 1.18 -7.46
CA LEU A 162 -8.04 2.20 -6.49
C LEU A 162 -6.87 2.35 -5.51
N ASN A 163 -5.83 3.07 -5.92
CA ASN A 163 -4.64 3.24 -5.11
C ASN A 163 -4.86 4.27 -4.00
N VAL A 164 -4.39 3.92 -2.80
CA VAL A 164 -4.23 4.81 -1.66
C VAL A 164 -2.76 5.22 -1.60
N ALA A 165 -2.46 6.44 -1.17
CA ALA A 165 -1.08 6.87 -0.98
C ALA A 165 -0.58 6.49 0.42
N GLY A 166 0.65 5.96 0.50
CA GLY A 166 1.33 5.71 1.77
C GLY A 166 2.50 6.64 2.05
N ASN A 167 3.14 6.44 3.21
CA ASN A 167 4.25 7.30 3.63
C ASN A 167 5.51 7.09 2.78
N HIS A 168 5.73 5.88 2.24
CA HIS A 168 6.82 5.63 1.28
C HIS A 168 6.50 6.17 -0.12
N ASP A 169 5.27 6.59 -0.40
CA ASP A 169 4.92 7.19 -1.68
C ASP A 169 5.10 8.71 -1.67
N ILE A 170 4.52 9.36 -0.65
CA ILE A 170 4.38 10.83 -0.59
C ILE A 170 4.97 11.48 0.67
N GLY A 171 5.44 10.70 1.64
CA GLY A 171 5.95 11.19 2.94
C GLY A 171 4.85 11.36 4.00
N TYR A 172 5.28 11.67 5.23
CA TYR A 172 4.41 12.05 6.34
C TYR A 172 4.19 13.57 6.37
N ALA A 173 3.37 14.04 7.31
CA ALA A 173 3.05 15.45 7.43
C ALA A 173 4.27 16.39 7.51
N GLY A 174 5.40 15.90 8.02
CA GLY A 174 6.64 16.68 8.14
C GLY A 174 7.53 16.73 6.90
N ASP A 175 7.30 15.92 5.87
CA ASP A 175 8.13 15.93 4.66
C ASP A 175 7.37 15.79 3.33
N ILE A 176 6.05 15.63 3.36
CA ILE A 176 5.18 15.71 2.20
C ILE A 176 5.17 17.11 1.56
N ASP A 177 5.16 17.16 0.23
CA ASP A 177 5.11 18.39 -0.56
C ASP A 177 4.25 18.22 -1.83
N GLN A 178 4.02 19.33 -2.53
CA GLN A 178 3.20 19.34 -3.74
C GLN A 178 3.80 18.49 -4.86
N HIS A 179 5.14 18.46 -5.00
CA HIS A 179 5.80 17.70 -6.07
C HIS A 179 5.59 16.19 -5.89
N ARG A 180 5.67 15.69 -4.65
CA ARG A 180 5.38 14.30 -4.30
C ARG A 180 3.92 13.92 -4.54
N ILE A 181 2.98 14.83 -4.20
CA ILE A 181 1.56 14.67 -4.54
C ILE A 181 1.39 14.60 -6.06
N ASP A 182 1.92 15.57 -6.81
CA ASP A 182 1.72 15.67 -8.25
C ASP A 182 2.26 14.45 -9.00
N ARG A 183 3.44 13.95 -8.63
CA ARG A 183 4.00 12.74 -9.26
C ARG A 183 3.22 11.49 -8.88
N PHE A 184 2.73 11.38 -7.64
CA PHE A 184 1.86 10.28 -7.23
C PHE A 184 0.55 10.32 -8.03
N GLU A 185 -0.14 11.45 -8.07
CA GLU A 185 -1.42 11.56 -8.75
C GLU A 185 -1.32 11.32 -10.24
N ARG A 186 -0.23 11.75 -10.87
CA ARG A 186 0.08 11.47 -12.28
C ARG A 186 0.19 9.97 -12.57
N SER A 187 0.83 9.21 -11.68
CA SER A 187 1.16 7.80 -11.92
C SER A 187 0.13 6.82 -11.35
N PHE A 188 -0.52 7.16 -10.24
CA PHE A 188 -1.29 6.22 -9.42
C PHE A 188 -2.73 6.63 -9.16
N GLY A 189 -3.10 7.90 -9.39
CA GLY A 189 -4.45 8.43 -9.16
C GLY A 189 -4.52 9.39 -7.98
N LYS A 190 -5.66 10.08 -7.83
CA LYS A 190 -5.84 11.14 -6.83
C LYS A 190 -5.62 10.63 -5.40
N VAL A 191 -5.05 11.46 -4.53
CA VAL A 191 -4.80 11.06 -3.12
C VAL A 191 -6.06 11.11 -2.24
N ASN A 192 -7.07 11.87 -2.65
CA ASN A 192 -8.39 11.96 -2.02
C ASN A 192 -9.47 11.81 -3.09
N TRP A 193 -10.44 10.92 -2.89
CA TRP A 193 -11.58 10.75 -3.81
C TRP A 193 -12.69 9.91 -3.19
N ARG A 194 -13.89 10.03 -3.74
CA ARG A 194 -15.06 9.26 -3.34
C ARG A 194 -15.81 8.72 -4.55
N ILE A 195 -16.30 7.49 -4.43
CA ILE A 195 -17.20 6.84 -5.38
C ILE A 195 -18.50 6.49 -4.64
N ARG A 196 -19.65 6.81 -5.24
CA ARG A 196 -20.97 6.40 -4.75
C ARG A 196 -21.49 5.28 -5.64
N ILE A 197 -21.87 4.16 -5.02
CA ILE A 197 -22.38 2.97 -5.71
C ILE A 197 -23.84 2.81 -5.30
N PRO A 198 -24.81 3.12 -6.18
CA PRO A 198 -26.23 2.96 -5.85
C PRO A 198 -26.60 1.49 -5.76
N LEU A 199 -27.52 1.15 -4.86
CA LEU A 199 -28.15 -0.17 -4.83
C LEU A 199 -28.92 -0.38 -6.15
N SER A 200 -28.43 -1.26 -7.01
CA SER A 200 -29.13 -1.67 -8.23
C SER A 200 -30.12 -2.78 -7.90
N ASP A 201 -31.29 -2.41 -7.35
CA ASP A 201 -32.44 -3.32 -7.34
C ASP A 201 -33.67 -2.62 -7.93
N SER A 202 -34.11 -3.10 -9.09
CA SER A 202 -35.28 -2.59 -9.79
C SER A 202 -36.61 -2.96 -9.12
N SER A 203 -36.56 -3.75 -8.04
CA SER A 203 -37.75 -4.27 -7.34
C SER A 203 -38.04 -3.60 -5.99
N SER A 204 -37.14 -2.75 -5.47
CA SER A 204 -37.31 -2.06 -4.20
C SER A 204 -37.32 -0.54 -4.37
N ASN A 205 -38.20 0.16 -3.64
CA ASN A 205 -38.19 1.64 -3.55
C ASN A 205 -37.03 2.16 -2.67
N LEU A 206 -35.99 1.35 -2.42
CA LEU A 206 -34.90 1.66 -1.50
C LEU A 206 -33.77 2.38 -2.26
N THR A 207 -33.43 3.59 -1.82
CA THR A 207 -32.40 4.44 -2.43
C THR A 207 -31.12 4.45 -1.59
N ALA A 208 -30.67 3.29 -1.12
CA ALA A 208 -29.44 3.19 -0.32
C ALA A 208 -28.19 3.13 -1.22
N GLU A 209 -27.11 3.75 -0.79
CA GLU A 209 -25.83 3.80 -1.50
C GLU A 209 -24.69 3.21 -0.66
N LEU A 210 -23.68 2.68 -1.35
CA LEU A 210 -22.39 2.34 -0.77
C LEU A 210 -21.35 3.39 -1.18
N HIS A 211 -20.81 4.09 -0.20
CA HIS A 211 -19.83 5.16 -0.38
C HIS A 211 -18.43 4.59 -0.17
N LEU A 212 -17.64 4.52 -1.24
CA LEU A 212 -16.23 4.15 -1.17
C LEU A 212 -15.40 5.44 -1.09
N VAL A 213 -14.83 5.70 0.08
CA VAL A 213 -14.10 6.93 0.40
C VAL A 213 -12.62 6.59 0.52
N ASN A 214 -11.77 7.23 -0.28
CA ASN A 214 -10.33 7.22 -0.09
C ASN A 214 -9.88 8.53 0.57
N LEU A 215 -9.11 8.40 1.65
CA LEU A 215 -8.61 9.51 2.45
C LEU A 215 -7.09 9.42 2.58
N ASN A 216 -6.41 10.50 2.18
CA ASN A 216 -4.98 10.66 2.41
C ASN A 216 -4.70 10.92 3.89
N SER A 217 -4.36 9.88 4.64
CA SER A 217 -4.03 10.00 6.06
C SER A 217 -2.68 10.65 6.36
N MET A 218 -1.81 10.88 5.37
CA MET A 218 -0.43 11.36 5.63
C MET A 218 -0.39 12.79 6.18
N ASN A 219 -1.47 13.55 5.98
CA ASN A 219 -1.57 14.98 6.31
C ASN A 219 -2.79 15.31 7.19
N LEU A 220 -3.26 14.35 8.00
CA LEU A 220 -4.36 14.59 8.95
C LEU A 220 -3.88 15.04 10.33
N ASP A 221 -2.68 14.64 10.73
CA ASP A 221 -2.10 15.00 12.01
C ASP A 221 -1.11 16.17 11.87
N ASN A 222 -0.85 16.83 13.00
CA ASN A 222 0.06 17.95 13.11
C ASN A 222 1.21 17.63 14.08
N PRO A 223 2.37 18.30 13.96
CA PRO A 223 2.64 19.44 13.07
C PRO A 223 2.88 19.02 11.60
N ALA A 224 2.25 19.74 10.67
CA ALA A 224 2.45 19.57 9.23
C ALA A 224 3.43 20.62 8.68
N TRP A 225 4.37 20.18 7.85
CA TRP A 225 5.28 21.02 7.10
C TRP A 225 4.53 21.89 6.08
N ASN A 226 3.65 21.28 5.29
CA ASN A 226 2.84 21.98 4.30
C ASN A 226 1.41 22.18 4.80
N GLN A 227 1.15 23.37 5.34
CA GLN A 227 -0.16 23.75 5.87
C GLN A 227 -1.26 23.81 4.80
N HIS A 228 -0.93 24.05 3.53
CA HIS A 228 -1.92 24.03 2.45
C HIS A 228 -2.48 22.63 2.24
N LEU A 229 -1.59 21.64 2.08
CA LEU A 229 -1.97 20.23 1.88
C LEU A 229 -2.74 19.66 3.09
N TYR A 230 -2.37 20.07 4.30
CA TYR A 230 -3.12 19.77 5.53
C TYR A 230 -4.55 20.31 5.42
N HIS A 231 -4.73 21.59 5.11
CA HIS A 231 -6.07 22.19 4.99
C HIS A 231 -6.90 21.57 3.85
N GLU A 232 -6.30 21.25 2.70
CA GLU A 232 -7.00 20.59 1.60
C GLU A 232 -7.53 19.21 2.01
N THR A 233 -6.73 18.42 2.73
CA THR A 233 -7.13 17.10 3.22
C THR A 233 -8.26 17.22 4.25
N HIS A 234 -8.17 18.19 5.16
CA HIS A 234 -9.23 18.46 6.14
C HIS A 234 -10.52 18.95 5.49
N PHE A 235 -10.42 19.86 4.51
CA PHE A 235 -11.58 20.36 3.76
C PHE A 235 -12.29 19.22 3.01
N TYR A 236 -11.51 18.33 2.39
CA TYR A 236 -12.07 17.13 1.75
C TYR A 236 -12.80 16.23 2.76
N LEU A 237 -12.18 15.91 3.90
CA LEU A 237 -12.81 15.10 4.95
C LEU A 237 -14.11 15.75 5.45
N ASP A 238 -14.09 17.06 5.72
CA ASP A 238 -15.27 17.81 6.18
C ASP A 238 -16.38 17.83 5.13
N SER A 239 -16.03 17.98 3.84
CA SER A 239 -16.98 17.90 2.74
C SER A 239 -17.65 16.52 2.66
N VAL A 240 -16.89 15.44 2.78
CA VAL A 240 -17.42 14.06 2.77
C VAL A 240 -18.31 13.81 3.99
N ILE A 241 -17.89 14.23 5.19
CA ILE A 241 -18.67 14.10 6.43
C ILE A 241 -20.02 14.84 6.28
N ASN A 242 -19.98 16.10 5.83
CA ASN A 242 -21.18 16.92 5.70
C ASN A 242 -22.17 16.31 4.70
N ASP A 243 -21.72 15.94 3.50
CA ASP A 243 -22.62 15.29 2.52
C ASP A 243 -23.16 13.96 3.08
N THR A 244 -22.31 13.11 3.65
CA THR A 244 -22.72 11.80 4.23
C THR A 244 -23.79 11.96 5.32
N ASN A 245 -23.73 13.02 6.13
CA ASN A 245 -24.71 13.28 7.18
C ASN A 245 -26.05 13.83 6.66
N THR A 246 -26.08 14.42 5.47
CA THR A 246 -27.32 14.88 4.82
C THR A 246 -28.00 13.79 3.98
N ARG A 247 -27.31 12.68 3.74
CA ARG A 247 -27.76 11.57 2.88
C ARG A 247 -28.59 10.54 3.64
N ASN A 248 -29.12 9.57 2.90
CA ASN A 248 -29.97 8.50 3.45
C ASN A 248 -29.24 7.81 4.62
N PRO A 249 -29.84 7.70 5.82
CA PRO A 249 -29.23 7.02 6.97
C PRO A 249 -28.89 5.55 6.73
N GLN A 250 -29.50 4.92 5.72
CA GLN A 250 -29.21 3.53 5.32
C GLN A 250 -28.00 3.39 4.40
N ASP A 251 -27.42 4.49 3.89
CA ASP A 251 -26.15 4.41 3.15
C ASP A 251 -25.05 3.84 4.04
N ALA A 252 -24.02 3.25 3.44
CA ALA A 252 -22.86 2.75 4.19
C ALA A 252 -21.55 3.27 3.63
N VAL A 253 -20.52 3.30 4.48
CA VAL A 253 -19.21 3.82 4.11
C VAL A 253 -18.15 2.72 4.21
N ILE A 254 -17.39 2.54 3.12
CA ILE A 254 -16.10 1.86 3.13
C ILE A 254 -15.02 2.93 3.09
N LEU A 255 -14.25 3.06 4.16
CA LEU A 255 -13.12 3.97 4.21
C LEU A 255 -11.84 3.22 3.83
N LEU A 256 -11.14 3.73 2.81
CA LEU A 256 -9.78 3.34 2.44
C LEU A 256 -8.83 4.44 2.92
N THR A 257 -7.80 4.05 3.64
CA THR A 257 -6.75 4.93 4.16
C THR A 257 -5.44 4.15 4.27
N HIS A 258 -4.32 4.78 4.61
CA HIS A 258 -3.05 4.06 4.77
C HIS A 258 -2.63 3.94 6.24
N VAL A 259 -2.52 5.06 6.96
CA VAL A 259 -2.19 5.02 8.40
C VAL A 259 -3.44 4.57 9.18
N PRO A 260 -3.33 3.55 10.05
CA PRO A 260 -4.44 3.03 10.84
C PRO A 260 -5.00 4.06 11.81
N LEU A 261 -6.28 3.92 12.20
CA LEU A 261 -6.86 4.80 13.22
C LEU A 261 -6.25 4.49 14.58
N TYR A 262 -6.25 5.46 15.50
CA TYR A 262 -5.74 5.33 16.85
C TYR A 262 -6.27 4.07 17.56
N LYS A 263 -5.37 3.31 18.17
CA LYS A 263 -5.67 2.11 18.99
C LYS A 263 -4.77 2.10 20.22
N PRO A 264 -5.23 1.72 21.41
CA PRO A 264 -4.35 1.61 22.57
C PRO A 264 -3.30 0.49 22.38
N ALA A 265 -2.17 0.62 23.07
CA ALA A 265 -1.11 -0.38 23.03
C ALA A 265 -1.64 -1.77 23.46
N GLY A 266 -1.21 -2.82 22.75
CA GLY A 266 -1.64 -4.20 22.97
C GLY A 266 -2.83 -4.67 22.13
N VAL A 267 -3.48 -3.77 21.38
CA VAL A 267 -4.54 -4.14 20.42
C VAL A 267 -3.97 -4.64 19.10
N CYS A 268 -2.96 -3.94 18.56
CA CYS A 268 -2.17 -4.34 17.41
C CYS A 268 -0.73 -4.65 17.84
N VAL A 269 0.09 -5.15 16.90
CA VAL A 269 1.51 -5.45 17.16
C VAL A 269 2.24 -4.18 17.55
N ASP A 270 2.10 -3.12 16.75
CA ASP A 270 2.73 -1.84 17.01
C ASP A 270 1.85 -0.96 17.92
N PRO A 271 2.42 -0.32 18.95
CA PRO A 271 1.71 0.67 19.75
C PRO A 271 1.60 2.01 18.99
N PRO A 272 0.75 2.95 19.46
CA PRO A 272 0.78 4.34 19.01
C PRO A 272 2.17 4.95 19.17
N PHE A 273 2.65 5.56 18.10
CA PHE A 273 3.97 6.17 18.04
C PHE A 273 3.95 7.38 17.12
N PHE A 274 4.72 8.40 17.49
CA PHE A 274 5.01 9.59 16.68
C PHE A 274 6.48 9.94 16.86
N SER A 275 7.18 10.24 15.75
CA SER A 275 8.46 10.94 15.78
C SER A 275 8.39 12.20 14.91
N TYR A 276 9.27 13.15 15.19
CA TYR A 276 9.25 14.47 14.57
C TYR A 276 10.62 14.80 13.99
N PHE A 277 10.63 15.60 12.93
CA PHE A 277 11.84 16.25 12.48
C PHE A 277 12.32 17.26 13.53
N GLU A 278 13.62 17.55 13.52
CA GLU A 278 14.18 18.60 14.35
C GLU A 278 13.50 19.96 14.07
N PRO A 279 13.41 20.88 15.04
CA PRO A 279 12.75 22.18 14.83
C PRO A 279 13.32 23.00 13.66
N HIS A 280 14.63 22.91 13.42
CA HIS A 280 15.29 23.59 12.29
C HIS A 280 14.96 22.98 10.92
N HIS A 281 14.36 21.78 10.90
CA HIS A 281 13.77 21.13 9.73
C HIS A 281 12.23 21.24 9.74
N GLY A 282 11.66 22.19 10.50
CA GLY A 282 10.22 22.47 10.52
C GLY A 282 9.42 21.74 11.61
N GLY A 283 10.01 20.79 12.33
CA GLY A 283 9.34 20.15 13.48
C GLY A 283 8.16 19.23 13.15
N GLY A 284 7.93 18.96 11.86
CA GLY A 284 6.78 18.17 11.42
C GLY A 284 6.91 16.69 11.71
N ILE A 285 5.81 15.94 11.56
CA ILE A 285 5.79 14.49 11.81
C ILE A 285 6.71 13.77 10.82
N ARG A 286 7.69 13.04 11.35
CA ARG A 286 8.63 12.23 10.59
C ARG A 286 8.13 10.80 10.39
N GLU A 287 7.41 10.27 11.37
CA GLU A 287 6.91 8.90 11.37
C GLU A 287 5.75 8.78 12.35
N GLN A 288 4.74 7.98 12.04
CA GLN A 288 3.67 7.62 12.97
C GLN A 288 3.11 6.24 12.65
N ASN A 289 2.78 5.45 13.69
CA ASN A 289 2.20 4.12 13.52
C ASN A 289 0.67 4.16 13.37
N HIS A 290 0.05 5.19 13.91
CA HIS A 290 -1.40 5.37 13.95
C HIS A 290 -1.72 6.85 13.78
N LEU A 291 -2.93 7.17 13.34
CA LEU A 291 -3.46 8.52 13.44
C LEU A 291 -3.59 8.94 14.90
N SER A 292 -3.59 10.24 15.15
CA SER A 292 -3.88 10.75 16.48
C SER A 292 -5.29 10.36 16.92
N ARG A 293 -5.52 10.31 18.23
CA ARG A 293 -6.85 10.09 18.80
C ARG A 293 -7.86 11.09 18.26
N GLN A 294 -7.47 12.37 18.15
CA GLN A 294 -8.34 13.44 17.65
C GLN A 294 -8.77 13.21 16.20
N SER A 295 -7.82 12.92 15.31
CA SER A 295 -8.12 12.65 13.89
C SER A 295 -8.98 11.39 13.72
N SER A 296 -8.71 10.36 14.52
CA SER A 296 -9.46 9.12 14.53
C SER A 296 -10.90 9.31 15.02
N GLU A 297 -11.10 10.07 16.10
CA GLU A 297 -12.42 10.41 16.63
C GLU A 297 -13.22 11.28 15.65
N LYS A 298 -12.57 12.20 14.94
CA LYS A 298 -13.19 13.01 13.87
C LYS A 298 -13.70 12.12 12.74
N ILE A 299 -12.89 11.17 12.27
CA ILE A 299 -13.27 10.21 11.22
C ILE A 299 -14.43 9.34 11.70
N LEU A 300 -14.28 8.70 12.87
CA LEU A 300 -15.25 7.74 13.38
C LEU A 300 -16.61 8.40 13.65
N SER A 301 -16.60 9.51 14.39
CA SER A 301 -17.83 10.26 14.70
C SER A 301 -18.44 10.91 13.47
N GLY A 302 -17.60 11.45 12.57
CA GLY A 302 -18.05 12.17 11.38
C GLY A 302 -18.70 11.26 10.34
N LEU A 303 -18.09 10.09 10.06
CA LEU A 303 -18.57 9.17 9.02
C LEU A 303 -19.56 8.12 9.55
N PHE A 304 -19.45 7.73 10.83
CA PHE A 304 -20.21 6.60 11.38
C PHE A 304 -21.05 6.95 12.60
N GLY A 305 -20.90 8.13 13.20
CA GLY A 305 -21.57 8.54 14.44
C GLY A 305 -23.11 8.55 14.37
N SER A 306 -23.69 8.62 13.18
CA SER A 306 -25.14 8.47 12.94
C SER A 306 -25.62 7.01 12.97
N LYS A 307 -24.86 6.09 13.58
CA LYS A 307 -25.08 4.63 13.57
C LYS A 307 -25.06 4.04 12.17
N ARG A 308 -24.33 4.71 11.27
CA ARG A 308 -24.18 4.35 9.87
C ARG A 308 -23.32 3.10 9.75
N ALA A 309 -23.75 2.14 8.94
CA ALA A 309 -22.98 0.94 8.70
C ALA A 309 -21.68 1.26 7.94
N GLY A 310 -20.60 0.54 8.25
CA GLY A 310 -19.36 0.73 7.53
C GLY A 310 -18.21 -0.15 7.98
N ILE A 311 -17.08 0.01 7.28
CA ILE A 311 -15.83 -0.69 7.54
C ILE A 311 -14.65 0.18 7.09
N VAL A 312 -13.52 0.08 7.79
CA VAL A 312 -12.27 0.75 7.44
C VAL A 312 -11.26 -0.30 6.97
N LEU A 313 -10.58 -0.05 5.85
CA LEU A 313 -9.44 -0.84 5.37
C LEU A 313 -8.20 0.06 5.26
N ASN A 314 -7.06 -0.42 5.75
CA ASN A 314 -5.79 0.28 5.63
C ASN A 314 -4.57 -0.63 5.50
N GLY A 315 -3.40 -0.05 5.24
CA GLY A 315 -2.10 -0.74 5.14
C GLY A 315 -1.18 -0.33 6.30
N HIS A 316 0.09 -0.02 5.99
CA HIS A 316 1.09 0.56 6.89
C HIS A 316 1.66 -0.41 7.94
N ASP A 317 0.84 -0.99 8.83
CA ASP A 317 1.31 -2.04 9.75
C ASP A 317 1.41 -3.36 8.99
N HIS A 318 2.65 -3.72 8.62
CA HIS A 318 2.92 -4.90 7.81
C HIS A 318 2.51 -6.22 8.46
N GLU A 319 2.38 -6.27 9.79
CA GLU A 319 1.90 -7.44 10.53
C GLU A 319 0.37 -7.58 10.46
N GLY A 320 -0.34 -6.53 10.02
CA GLY A 320 -1.79 -6.49 9.96
C GLY A 320 -2.46 -6.47 11.32
N CYS A 321 -3.70 -6.00 11.36
CA CYS A 321 -4.46 -5.86 12.59
C CYS A 321 -5.97 -5.87 12.31
N ASP A 322 -6.76 -6.55 13.13
CA ASP A 322 -8.20 -6.61 13.02
C ASP A 322 -8.84 -6.04 14.28
N THR A 323 -9.55 -4.93 14.13
CA THR A 323 -9.95 -4.07 15.24
C THR A 323 -11.44 -3.78 15.19
N TRP A 324 -12.05 -3.63 16.36
CA TRP A 324 -13.42 -3.19 16.54
C TRP A 324 -13.43 -1.87 17.32
N HIS A 325 -13.99 -0.83 16.70
CA HIS A 325 -14.23 0.47 17.32
C HIS A 325 -15.67 0.52 17.80
N ASP A 326 -15.86 0.50 19.11
CA ASP A 326 -17.18 0.58 19.72
C ASP A 326 -17.43 1.99 20.27
N TYR A 327 -18.65 2.50 20.09
CA TYR A 327 -19.03 3.81 20.57
C TYR A 327 -19.75 3.69 21.91
N SER A 328 -19.14 4.22 22.98
CA SER A 328 -19.74 4.22 24.32
C SER A 328 -20.36 5.58 24.62
N GLU A 329 -21.70 5.66 24.60
CA GLU A 329 -22.43 6.83 25.07
C GLU A 329 -22.26 7.04 26.60
N ALA A 330 -21.97 5.97 27.35
CA ALA A 330 -21.81 6.01 28.80
C ALA A 330 -20.43 6.55 29.25
N ASP A 331 -19.38 6.30 28.46
CA ASP A 331 -18.01 6.72 28.78
C ASP A 331 -17.61 7.97 28.00
N GLN A 332 -18.22 9.10 28.34
CA GLN A 332 -17.88 10.42 27.77
C GLN A 332 -18.04 10.54 26.24
N ALA A 333 -18.90 9.72 25.61
CA ALA A 333 -19.12 9.75 24.16
C ALA A 333 -17.84 9.47 23.34
N GLN A 334 -17.04 8.49 23.76
CA GLN A 334 -15.76 8.14 23.14
C GLN A 334 -15.83 6.83 22.34
N TRP A 335 -14.96 6.73 21.34
CA TRP A 335 -14.70 5.51 20.59
C TRP A 335 -13.61 4.69 21.29
N ASN A 336 -13.94 3.44 21.60
CA ASN A 336 -13.05 2.47 22.24
C ASN A 336 -12.66 1.38 21.25
N SER A 337 -11.36 1.21 21.05
CA SER A 337 -10.81 0.24 20.10
C SER A 337 -10.33 -1.02 20.81
N THR A 338 -10.77 -2.18 20.33
CA THR A 338 -10.40 -3.50 20.86
C THR A 338 -10.09 -4.46 19.71
N SER A 339 -9.37 -5.56 19.98
CA SER A 339 -9.17 -6.59 18.94
C SER A 339 -10.52 -7.19 18.53
N PHE A 340 -10.75 -7.32 17.22
CA PHE A 340 -12.03 -7.77 16.69
C PHE A 340 -12.35 -9.20 17.11
N SER A 341 -13.56 -9.40 17.65
CA SER A 341 -14.16 -10.72 17.90
C SER A 341 -15.62 -10.69 17.48
N ALA A 342 -16.01 -11.60 16.60
CA ALA A 342 -17.40 -11.68 16.12
C ALA A 342 -18.42 -11.92 17.25
N LEU A 343 -17.98 -12.48 18.39
CA LEU A 343 -18.84 -12.71 19.56
C LEU A 343 -19.12 -11.43 20.35
N ASN A 344 -18.21 -10.45 20.29
CA ASN A 344 -18.27 -9.22 21.08
C ASN A 344 -18.61 -8.00 20.21
N ALA A 345 -18.86 -8.20 18.92
CA ALA A 345 -19.20 -7.11 18.01
C ALA A 345 -20.58 -6.53 18.36
N THR A 346 -20.60 -5.25 18.70
CA THR A 346 -21.83 -4.50 18.95
C THR A 346 -22.59 -4.22 17.66
N THR A 347 -23.82 -3.70 17.77
CA THR A 347 -24.66 -3.46 16.59
C THR A 347 -24.19 -2.28 15.73
N HIS A 348 -23.46 -1.32 16.32
CA HIS A 348 -23.09 -0.05 15.68
C HIS A 348 -21.58 0.23 15.69
N GLY A 349 -20.77 -0.69 16.20
CA GLY A 349 -19.33 -0.54 16.11
C GLY A 349 -18.82 -0.70 14.68
N ILE A 350 -17.60 -0.20 14.45
CA ILE A 350 -16.96 -0.15 13.15
C ILE A 350 -15.74 -1.05 13.17
N ARG A 351 -15.72 -2.03 12.26
CA ARG A 351 -14.55 -2.86 12.05
C ARG A 351 -13.52 -2.09 11.25
N GLU A 352 -12.28 -2.11 11.72
CA GLU A 352 -11.11 -1.66 10.98
C GLU A 352 -10.18 -2.85 10.73
N VAL A 353 -9.78 -3.03 9.48
CA VAL A 353 -8.82 -4.05 9.09
C VAL A 353 -7.60 -3.41 8.47
N THR A 354 -6.49 -3.48 9.19
CA THR A 354 -5.15 -3.28 8.64
C THR A 354 -4.74 -4.54 7.89
N VAL A 355 -4.73 -4.44 6.56
CA VAL A 355 -4.44 -5.55 5.66
C VAL A 355 -2.95 -5.85 5.75
N ARG A 356 -2.64 -7.01 6.32
CA ARG A 356 -1.26 -7.53 6.39
C ARG A 356 -0.56 -7.41 5.05
N SER A 357 0.72 -7.04 5.08
CA SER A 357 1.51 -6.77 3.87
C SER A 357 1.54 -7.97 2.91
N MET A 358 1.55 -7.65 1.62
CA MET A 358 1.74 -8.62 0.54
C MET A 358 3.22 -8.97 0.30
N MET A 359 4.16 -8.34 1.01
CA MET A 359 5.57 -8.72 0.91
C MET A 359 5.80 -10.15 1.44
N GLY A 360 6.86 -10.78 0.91
CA GLY A 360 7.15 -12.19 1.19
C GLY A 360 7.42 -12.51 2.65
N ASP A 361 8.00 -11.55 3.39
CA ASP A 361 8.35 -11.72 4.80
C ASP A 361 7.11 -11.77 5.70
N TYR A 362 6.01 -11.14 5.27
CA TYR A 362 4.71 -11.16 5.97
C TYR A 362 3.78 -12.25 5.45
N GLY A 363 4.21 -13.05 4.47
CA GLY A 363 3.49 -14.23 4.00
C GLY A 363 2.59 -14.01 2.78
N GLY A 364 2.83 -12.94 2.01
CA GLY A 364 2.16 -12.74 0.72
C GLY A 364 0.65 -12.64 0.83
N ASN A 365 0.17 -11.70 1.65
CA ASN A 365 -1.24 -11.57 1.97
C ASN A 365 -2.01 -10.68 0.99
N ALA A 366 -3.31 -10.93 0.94
CA ALA A 366 -4.32 -10.09 0.35
C ALA A 366 -5.59 -10.16 1.21
N GLY A 367 -6.39 -9.11 1.19
CA GLY A 367 -7.70 -9.06 1.82
C GLY A 367 -8.83 -9.14 0.78
N LEU A 368 -9.90 -9.87 1.08
CA LEU A 368 -11.14 -9.83 0.29
C LEU A 368 -12.28 -9.30 1.15
N LEU A 369 -12.71 -8.08 0.86
CA LEU A 369 -13.92 -7.49 1.42
C LEU A 369 -15.12 -7.78 0.51
N SER A 370 -16.20 -8.26 1.10
CA SER A 370 -17.51 -8.43 0.46
C SER A 370 -18.53 -7.54 1.15
N ALA A 371 -19.30 -6.78 0.37
CA ALA A 371 -20.39 -5.94 0.88
C ALA A 371 -21.71 -6.25 0.14
N TRP A 372 -22.80 -6.35 0.89
CA TRP A 372 -24.15 -6.55 0.37
C TRP A 372 -25.17 -5.84 1.25
N PHE A 373 -26.28 -5.43 0.66
CA PHE A 373 -27.42 -4.90 1.40
C PHE A 373 -28.28 -6.08 1.88
N ASP A 374 -28.68 -6.06 3.15
CA ASP A 374 -29.60 -7.04 3.74
C ASP A 374 -31.01 -6.44 3.74
N ASP A 375 -31.81 -6.80 2.74
CA ASP A 375 -33.16 -6.24 2.53
C ASP A 375 -34.12 -6.51 3.68
N ILE A 376 -33.90 -7.60 4.44
CA ILE A 376 -34.76 -7.99 5.56
C ILE A 376 -34.56 -7.02 6.74
N HIS A 377 -33.30 -6.64 6.99
CA HIS A 377 -32.94 -5.76 8.10
C HIS A 377 -32.70 -4.30 7.68
N GLY A 378 -32.74 -4.00 6.38
CA GLY A 378 -32.53 -2.67 5.83
C GLY A 378 -31.15 -2.08 6.14
N VAL A 379 -30.10 -2.92 6.15
CA VAL A 379 -28.74 -2.51 6.53
C VAL A 379 -27.67 -3.15 5.66
N TRP A 380 -26.58 -2.42 5.38
CA TRP A 380 -25.41 -2.99 4.74
C TRP A 380 -24.66 -3.95 5.66
N LYS A 381 -24.18 -5.05 5.08
CA LYS A 381 -23.36 -6.06 5.74
C LYS A 381 -22.00 -6.18 5.07
N PHE A 382 -20.97 -6.39 5.89
CA PHE A 382 -19.60 -6.50 5.46
C PHE A 382 -18.99 -7.82 5.94
N LYS A 383 -18.23 -8.48 5.07
CA LYS A 383 -17.42 -9.66 5.43
C LYS A 383 -16.03 -9.52 4.86
N TYR A 384 -15.03 -9.68 5.72
CA TYR A 384 -13.62 -9.67 5.34
C TYR A 384 -13.02 -11.07 5.49
N ALA A 385 -12.12 -11.45 4.59
CA ALA A 385 -11.32 -12.66 4.67
C ALA A 385 -9.89 -12.39 4.19
N THR A 386 -8.90 -13.00 4.83
CA THR A 386 -7.49 -12.93 4.42
C THR A 386 -7.14 -14.10 3.50
N CYS A 387 -6.38 -13.83 2.45
CA CYS A 387 -5.80 -14.81 1.53
C CYS A 387 -4.28 -14.72 1.63
N SER A 388 -3.59 -15.77 2.07
CA SER A 388 -2.12 -15.83 2.14
C SER A 388 -1.60 -16.85 1.14
N LEU A 389 -0.54 -16.49 0.41
CA LEU A 389 0.14 -17.38 -0.55
C LEU A 389 1.49 -17.91 -0.05
N GLY A 390 1.86 -17.58 1.19
CA GLY A 390 3.07 -18.09 1.85
C GLY A 390 4.33 -17.35 1.41
N LYS A 391 5.47 -17.65 2.06
CA LYS A 391 6.72 -16.86 1.93
C LYS A 391 7.40 -16.96 0.56
N GLN A 392 8.10 -15.89 0.18
CA GLN A 392 8.83 -15.79 -1.10
C GLN A 392 9.88 -16.88 -1.36
N HIS A 393 10.51 -17.46 -0.33
CA HIS A 393 11.51 -18.52 -0.53
C HIS A 393 10.91 -19.82 -1.08
N ILE A 394 9.64 -20.10 -0.75
CA ILE A 394 8.92 -21.26 -1.32
C ILE A 394 8.69 -21.03 -2.81
N TRP A 395 8.26 -19.81 -3.17
CA TRP A 395 8.09 -19.39 -4.56
C TRP A 395 9.39 -19.51 -5.36
N TRP A 396 10.51 -19.03 -4.81
CA TRP A 396 11.83 -19.18 -5.44
C TRP A 396 12.24 -20.65 -5.60
N ALA A 397 12.07 -21.48 -4.57
CA ALA A 397 12.43 -22.89 -4.63
C ALA A 397 11.70 -23.62 -5.77
N ILE A 398 10.39 -23.36 -5.94
CA ILE A 398 9.59 -23.92 -7.04
C ILE A 398 10.18 -23.51 -8.40
N HIS A 399 10.41 -22.22 -8.63
CA HIS A 399 10.90 -21.74 -9.92
C HIS A 399 12.32 -22.22 -10.23
N ILE A 400 13.19 -22.37 -9.22
CA ILE A 400 14.52 -22.96 -9.40
C ILE A 400 14.41 -24.42 -9.82
N VAL A 401 13.55 -25.21 -9.17
CA VAL A 401 13.30 -26.61 -9.55
C VAL A 401 12.78 -26.70 -10.98
N ASP A 402 11.81 -25.86 -11.35
CA ASP A 402 11.25 -25.84 -12.70
C ASP A 402 12.32 -25.53 -13.76
N ILE A 403 13.18 -24.54 -13.49
CA ILE A 403 14.31 -24.22 -14.38
C ILE A 403 15.26 -25.41 -14.53
N VAL A 404 15.61 -26.08 -13.43
CA VAL A 404 16.49 -27.27 -13.47
C VAL A 404 15.84 -28.39 -14.29
N VAL A 405 14.55 -28.64 -14.09
CA VAL A 405 13.81 -29.66 -14.85
C VAL A 405 13.80 -29.34 -16.34
N VAL A 406 13.55 -28.07 -16.72
CA VAL A 406 13.58 -27.64 -18.12
C VAL A 406 14.98 -27.82 -18.73
N ILE A 407 16.04 -27.43 -18.01
CA ILE A 407 17.43 -27.59 -18.48
C ILE A 407 17.76 -29.07 -18.69
N LEU A 408 17.40 -29.93 -17.75
CA LEU A 408 17.63 -31.38 -17.85
C LEU A 408 16.82 -31.99 -19.00
N GLY A 409 15.56 -31.58 -19.17
CA GLY A 409 14.72 -32.03 -20.28
C GLY A 409 15.27 -31.65 -21.65
N ILE A 410 15.72 -30.41 -21.82
CA ILE A 410 16.37 -29.95 -23.07
C ILE A 410 17.67 -30.72 -23.31
N SER A 411 18.50 -30.89 -22.28
CA SER A 411 19.77 -31.61 -22.40
C SER A 411 19.56 -33.08 -22.77
N SER A 412 18.54 -33.72 -22.19
CA SER A 412 18.16 -35.09 -22.51
C SER A 412 17.57 -35.26 -23.91
N GLY A 413 16.94 -34.22 -24.47
CA GLY A 413 16.40 -34.26 -25.83
C GLY A 413 17.43 -33.92 -26.92
N LEU A 414 18.58 -33.39 -26.54
CA LEU A 414 19.71 -33.08 -27.44
C LEU A 414 20.76 -34.20 -27.50
N LEU A 415 20.75 -35.12 -26.52
CA LEU A 415 21.51 -36.37 -26.50
C LEU A 415 20.72 -37.49 -27.19
#